data_AF-A0A6M2F9M4-F1
#
_entry.id   AF-A0A6M2F9M4-F1
#
_cell.length_a   1.000
_cell.length_b   1.000
_cell.length_c   1.000
_cell.angle_alpha   90.00
_cell.angle_beta   90.00
_cell.angle_gamma   90.00
#
_symmetry.space_group_name_H-M   'P 1'
#
loop_
_entity.id
_entity.type
_entity.pdbx_description
1 polymer ?
#
loop_
_entity_poly.entity_id
_entity_poly.type
_entity_poly.pdbx_seq_one_letter_code
_entity_poly.pdbx_strand_id
1 'polypeptide(L)'
;MRDPSIAAFWLFSFPEIMGGFNYDDDVKQKIWWQYKESMRYDQLRDMVAKRNPGWEHLQEALISIDPVRARDDPVVVKNVPYYKAKKTLEAEVMKLDPPPRPQNWGDLDLPLNASSWSEEDLKKPEKFYEMTVLLNAQREIADKILDSQWETKWRQEKLNEMLEEKVRPYIQNISNGALPRPILIQSQKQDKKRRQRRWWFF
;
A
#
# COMPACT_ATOMS: atom_id res chain seq x y z
N MET A 1 -15.97 2.83 -12.25
CA MET A 1 -17.36 2.99 -12.74
C MET A 1 -17.50 4.40 -13.24
N ARG A 2 -18.03 4.63 -14.46
CA ARG A 2 -18.07 5.99 -15.05
C ARG A 2 -19.36 6.75 -14.75
N ASP A 3 -20.45 6.02 -14.54
CA ASP A 3 -21.77 6.61 -14.30
C ASP A 3 -21.94 6.94 -12.81
N PRO A 4 -22.14 8.22 -12.45
CA PRO A 4 -22.40 8.63 -11.07
C PRO A 4 -23.63 7.93 -10.45
N SER A 5 -24.66 7.63 -11.23
CA SER A 5 -25.89 6.99 -10.71
C SER A 5 -25.64 5.55 -10.29
N ILE A 6 -24.92 4.80 -11.12
CA ILE A 6 -24.50 3.43 -10.84
C ILE A 6 -23.52 3.43 -9.66
N ALA A 7 -22.57 4.38 -9.62
CA ALA A 7 -21.65 4.50 -8.50
C ALA A 7 -22.36 4.79 -7.17
N ALA A 8 -23.35 5.68 -7.15
CA ALA A 8 -24.14 5.95 -5.96
C ALA A 8 -24.88 4.70 -5.45
N PHE A 9 -25.46 3.91 -6.37
CA PHE A 9 -26.06 2.64 -6.03
C PHE A 9 -25.05 1.68 -5.36
N TRP A 10 -23.89 1.46 -5.97
CA TRP A 10 -22.90 0.52 -5.43
C TRP A 10 -22.21 1.00 -4.15
N LEU A 11 -21.98 2.31 -4.00
CA LEU A 11 -21.29 2.88 -2.85
C LEU A 11 -22.20 3.08 -1.64
N PHE A 12 -23.49 3.34 -1.85
CA PHE A 12 -24.41 3.69 -0.76
C PHE A 12 -25.58 2.72 -0.64
N SER A 13 -26.35 2.53 -1.72
CA SER A 13 -27.59 1.75 -1.67
C SER A 13 -27.35 0.25 -1.51
N PHE A 14 -26.33 -0.31 -2.16
CA PHE A 14 -26.03 -1.74 -2.09
C PHE A 14 -25.59 -2.19 -0.69
N PRO A 15 -24.65 -1.50 -0.01
CA PRO A 15 -24.34 -1.78 1.40
C PRO A 15 -25.53 -1.64 2.35
N GLU A 16 -26.41 -0.67 2.10
CA GLU A 16 -27.63 -0.47 2.90
C GLU A 16 -28.61 -1.64 2.74
N ILE A 17 -28.84 -2.09 1.50
CA ILE A 17 -29.75 -3.20 1.19
C ILE A 17 -29.21 -4.54 1.70
N MET A 18 -27.92 -4.83 1.47
CA MET A 18 -27.33 -6.13 1.76
C MET A 18 -26.82 -6.27 3.20
N GLY A 19 -26.33 -5.18 3.78
CA GLY A 19 -25.69 -5.17 5.09
C GLY A 19 -26.48 -4.46 6.19
N GLY A 20 -27.59 -3.78 5.86
CA GLY A 20 -28.36 -2.97 6.81
C GLY A 20 -27.55 -1.79 7.40
N PHE A 21 -26.42 -1.45 6.78
CA PHE A 21 -25.50 -0.43 7.26
C PHE A 21 -25.73 0.89 6.51
N ASN A 22 -26.06 1.94 7.24
CA ASN A 22 -26.22 3.28 6.67
C ASN A 22 -25.02 4.15 7.05
N TYR A 23 -24.36 4.73 6.04
CA TYR A 23 -23.29 5.68 6.27
C TYR A 23 -23.86 7.03 6.71
N ASP A 24 -23.20 7.65 7.69
CA ASP A 24 -23.43 9.05 8.02
C ASP A 24 -23.13 9.96 6.81
N ASP A 25 -23.78 11.12 6.75
CA ASP A 25 -23.68 12.03 5.60
C ASP A 25 -22.25 12.54 5.36
N ASP A 26 -21.44 12.72 6.41
CA ASP A 26 -20.05 13.12 6.27
C ASP A 26 -19.19 12.00 5.65
N VAL A 27 -19.46 10.74 6.01
CA VAL A 27 -18.81 9.56 5.43
C VAL A 27 -19.24 9.37 3.99
N LYS A 28 -20.54 9.52 3.68
CA LYS A 28 -21.04 9.51 2.29
C LYS A 28 -20.36 10.56 1.44
N GLN A 29 -20.19 11.78 1.96
CA GLN A 29 -19.47 12.83 1.27
C GLN A 29 -18.01 12.45 1.01
N LYS A 30 -17.28 11.95 2.01
CA LYS A 30 -15.87 11.52 1.84
C LYS A 30 -15.74 10.44 0.77
N ILE A 31 -16.60 9.42 0.81
CA ILE A 31 -16.64 8.35 -0.21
C ILE A 31 -16.93 8.95 -1.60
N TRP A 32 -17.88 9.88 -1.68
CA TRP A 32 -18.24 10.53 -2.94
C TRP A 32 -17.10 11.40 -3.50
N TRP A 33 -16.36 12.10 -2.63
CA TRP A 33 -15.18 12.88 -3.01
C TRP A 33 -14.08 11.98 -3.58
N GLN A 34 -13.79 10.86 -2.92
CA GLN A 34 -12.83 9.86 -3.41
C GLN A 34 -13.27 9.29 -4.76
N TYR A 35 -14.56 8.98 -4.93
CA TYR A 35 -15.10 8.55 -6.21
C TYR A 35 -14.86 9.60 -7.31
N LYS A 36 -15.20 10.88 -7.06
CA LYS A 36 -14.99 11.96 -8.03
C LYS A 36 -13.51 12.15 -8.39
N GLU A 37 -12.62 12.06 -7.41
CA GLU A 37 -11.18 12.16 -7.63
C GLU A 37 -10.65 11.00 -8.47
N SER A 38 -11.09 9.77 -8.19
CA SER A 38 -10.76 8.59 -9.01
C SER A 38 -11.27 8.72 -10.45
N MET A 39 -12.46 9.29 -10.62
CA MET A 39 -13.05 9.56 -11.94
C MET A 39 -12.27 10.60 -12.72
N ARG A 40 -11.81 11.67 -12.06
CA ARG A 40 -10.96 12.69 -12.67
C ARG A 40 -9.64 12.07 -13.15
N TYR A 41 -9.04 11.19 -12.34
CA TYR A 41 -7.85 10.44 -12.74
C TYR A 41 -8.11 9.62 -14.00
N ASP A 42 -9.21 8.84 -14.03
CA ASP A 42 -9.55 7.99 -15.18
C ASP A 42 -9.79 8.79 -16.47
N GLN A 43 -10.43 9.95 -16.36
CA GLN A 43 -10.62 10.86 -17.51
C GLN A 43 -9.30 11.41 -18.03
N LEU A 44 -8.40 11.84 -17.14
CA LEU A 44 -7.07 12.32 -17.53
C LEU A 44 -6.24 11.20 -18.17
N ARG A 45 -6.32 9.99 -17.62
CA ARG A 45 -5.68 8.79 -18.17
C ARG A 45 -6.15 8.49 -19.60
N ASP A 46 -7.46 8.57 -19.86
CA ASP A 46 -8.02 8.37 -21.20
C ASP A 46 -7.50 9.42 -22.20
N MET A 47 -7.25 10.65 -21.76
CA MET A 47 -6.66 11.70 -22.60
C MET A 47 -5.18 11.44 -22.88
N VAL A 48 -4.41 10.99 -21.87
CA VAL A 48 -3.01 10.57 -22.05
C VAL A 48 -2.91 9.39 -23.00
N ALA A 49 -3.82 8.42 -22.89
CA ALA A 49 -3.88 7.26 -23.79
C ALA A 49 -4.07 7.66 -25.26
N LYS A 50 -4.83 8.74 -25.53
CA LYS A 50 -5.05 9.29 -26.88
C LYS A 50 -3.84 10.05 -27.44
N ARG A 51 -2.84 10.38 -26.62
CA ARG A 51 -1.61 11.12 -27.00
C ARG A 51 -1.87 12.45 -27.70
N ASN A 52 -2.90 13.18 -27.27
CA ASN A 52 -3.16 14.53 -27.76
C ASN A 52 -1.99 15.48 -27.39
N PRO A 53 -1.72 16.54 -28.17
CA PRO A 53 -0.68 17.51 -27.83
C PRO A 53 -0.89 18.06 -26.40
N GLY A 54 0.20 18.11 -25.62
CA GLY A 54 0.15 18.44 -24.18
C GLY A 54 -0.04 17.23 -23.25
N TRP A 55 -0.06 15.99 -23.77
CA TRP A 55 -0.17 14.77 -22.96
C TRP A 55 0.94 14.61 -21.90
N GLU A 56 2.14 15.18 -22.12
CA GLU A 56 3.25 15.13 -21.17
C GLU A 56 2.90 15.86 -19.86
N HIS A 57 2.25 17.02 -19.94
CA HIS A 57 1.78 17.75 -18.77
C HIS A 57 0.63 17.01 -18.05
N LEU A 58 -0.22 16.31 -18.81
CA LEU A 58 -1.28 15.47 -18.23
C LEU A 58 -0.69 14.24 -17.51
N GLN A 59 0.42 13.69 -18.01
CA GLN A 59 1.16 12.62 -17.35
C GLN A 59 1.72 13.09 -16.01
N GLU A 60 2.30 14.29 -15.95
CA GLU A 60 2.77 14.90 -14.70
C GLU A 60 1.63 15.15 -13.72
N ALA A 61 0.45 15.56 -14.21
CA ALA A 61 -0.76 15.72 -13.40
C ALA A 61 -1.27 14.38 -12.84
N LEU A 62 -1.21 13.29 -13.62
CA LEU A 62 -1.58 11.95 -13.12
C LEU A 62 -0.62 11.49 -12.00
N ILE A 63 0.67 11.77 -12.15
CA ILE A 63 1.68 11.43 -11.14
C ILE A 63 1.47 12.25 -9.85
N SER A 64 1.01 13.51 -9.94
CA SER A 64 0.76 14.34 -8.76
C SER A 64 -0.54 13.99 -8.03
N ILE A 65 -1.58 13.56 -8.74
CA ILE A 65 -2.85 13.11 -8.15
C ILE A 65 -2.66 11.78 -7.42
N ASP A 66 -2.14 10.76 -8.12
CA ASP A 66 -1.91 9.44 -7.54
C ASP A 66 -0.59 8.84 -8.06
N PRO A 67 0.52 9.06 -7.34
CA PRO A 67 1.83 8.58 -7.76
C PRO A 67 1.93 7.05 -7.70
N VAL A 68 1.15 6.39 -6.85
CA VAL A 68 1.18 4.93 -6.71
C VAL A 68 0.53 4.31 -7.94
N ARG A 69 -0.71 4.72 -8.26
CA ARG A 69 -1.43 4.24 -9.43
C ARG A 69 -0.72 4.59 -10.73
N ALA A 70 -0.12 5.78 -10.83
CA ALA A 70 0.65 6.21 -12.00
C ALA A 70 1.89 5.35 -12.27
N ARG A 71 2.56 4.85 -11.22
CA ARG A 71 3.73 3.95 -11.36
C ARG A 71 3.36 2.57 -11.89
N ASP A 72 2.15 2.12 -11.58
CA ASP A 72 1.65 0.82 -12.00
C ASP A 72 0.91 0.86 -13.34
N ASP A 73 0.71 2.02 -13.95
CA ASP A 73 -0.03 2.17 -15.20
C ASP A 73 0.89 2.20 -16.44
N PRO A 74 0.80 1.22 -17.36
CA PRO A 74 1.65 1.18 -18.55
C PRO A 74 1.47 2.40 -19.48
N VAL A 75 0.34 3.10 -19.41
CA VAL A 75 0.08 4.31 -20.22
C VAL A 75 0.88 5.51 -19.70
N VAL A 76 1.10 5.58 -18.39
CA VAL A 76 1.73 6.70 -17.67
C VAL A 76 3.22 6.44 -17.43
N VAL A 77 3.70 5.21 -17.57
CA VAL A 77 5.12 4.89 -17.34
C VAL A 77 5.97 5.31 -18.54
N LYS A 78 7.02 6.12 -18.27
CA LYS A 78 7.97 6.59 -19.29
C LYS A 78 8.74 5.45 -20.00
N ASN A 79 8.89 4.28 -19.37
CA ASN A 79 9.60 3.11 -19.92
C ASN A 79 8.76 1.82 -19.84
N VAL A 80 7.99 1.57 -20.90
CA VAL A 80 7.09 0.40 -21.01
C VAL A 80 7.85 -0.95 -20.97
N PRO A 81 9.01 -1.13 -21.66
CA PRO A 81 9.80 -2.36 -21.55
C PRO A 81 10.24 -2.68 -20.11
N TYR A 82 10.74 -1.69 -19.37
CA TYR A 82 11.14 -1.85 -17.97
C TYR A 82 9.95 -2.26 -17.10
N TYR A 83 8.79 -1.61 -17.29
CA TYR A 83 7.57 -1.96 -16.56
C TYR A 83 7.15 -3.42 -16.79
N LYS A 84 7.16 -3.89 -18.05
CA LYS A 84 6.83 -5.28 -18.39
C LYS A 84 7.79 -6.25 -17.72
N ALA A 85 9.10 -6.00 -17.79
CA ALA A 85 10.12 -6.83 -17.15
C ALA A 85 9.99 -6.86 -15.63
N LYS A 86 9.68 -5.71 -15.00
CA LYS A 86 9.40 -5.65 -13.57
C LYS A 86 8.17 -6.48 -13.20
N LYS A 87 7.07 -6.37 -13.95
CA LYS A 87 5.85 -7.14 -13.70
C LYS A 87 6.04 -8.65 -13.88
N THR A 88 6.87 -9.08 -14.84
CA THR A 88 7.23 -10.50 -14.96
C THR A 88 8.01 -10.99 -13.75
N LEU A 89 8.94 -10.18 -13.24
CA LEU A 89 9.68 -10.51 -12.01
C LEU A 89 8.76 -10.51 -10.78
N GLU A 90 7.82 -9.56 -10.66
CA GLU A 90 6.77 -9.59 -9.61
C GLU A 90 6.02 -10.93 -9.64
N ALA A 91 5.58 -11.37 -10.83
CA ALA A 91 4.88 -12.64 -10.98
C ALA A 91 5.76 -13.87 -10.66
N GLU A 92 7.05 -13.81 -10.93
CA GLU A 92 8.01 -14.86 -10.52
C GLU A 92 8.19 -14.90 -9.00
N VAL A 93 8.38 -13.75 -8.35
CA VAL A 93 8.45 -13.66 -6.88
C VAL A 93 7.17 -14.17 -6.24
N MET A 94 6.00 -13.90 -6.84
CA MET A 94 4.73 -14.35 -6.28
C MET A 94 4.58 -15.87 -6.24
N LYS A 95 5.31 -16.60 -7.11
CA LYS A 95 5.34 -18.08 -7.13
C LYS A 95 6.27 -18.68 -6.09
N LEU A 96 7.15 -17.88 -5.49
CA LEU A 96 8.07 -18.34 -4.46
C LEU A 96 7.35 -18.39 -3.12
N ASP A 97 7.56 -19.48 -2.38
CA ASP A 97 7.05 -19.60 -1.02
C ASP A 97 7.87 -18.71 -0.08
N PRO A 98 7.22 -17.81 0.68
CA PRO A 98 7.92 -16.94 1.61
C PRO A 98 8.46 -17.75 2.80
N PRO A 99 9.66 -17.41 3.31
CA PRO A 99 10.20 -18.04 4.51
C PRO A 99 9.38 -17.66 5.74
N PRO A 100 9.39 -18.49 6.79
CA PRO A 100 8.73 -18.17 8.05
C PRO A 100 9.29 -16.88 8.65
N ARG A 101 8.43 -16.15 9.36
CA ARG A 101 8.77 -14.89 10.01
C ARG A 101 9.87 -15.11 11.08
N PRO A 102 10.91 -14.25 11.13
CA PRO A 102 11.88 -14.25 12.23
C PRO A 102 11.22 -13.95 13.58
N GLN A 103 11.70 -14.60 14.65
CA GLN A 103 11.13 -14.45 16.00
C GLN A 103 11.15 -13.00 16.53
N ASN A 104 12.09 -12.17 16.07
CA ASN A 104 12.26 -10.77 16.47
C ASN A 104 11.61 -9.77 15.49
N TRP A 105 10.69 -10.23 14.63
CA TRP A 105 10.09 -9.38 13.60
C TRP A 105 8.79 -8.72 14.05
N GLY A 106 8.90 -7.39 14.24
CA GLY A 106 7.78 -6.47 14.38
C GLY A 106 7.11 -6.53 15.75
N ASP A 107 6.85 -5.36 16.32
CA ASP A 107 5.98 -5.20 17.48
C ASP A 107 4.68 -4.54 17.00
N LEU A 108 3.55 -5.14 17.35
CA LEU A 108 2.23 -4.57 17.07
C LEU A 108 1.67 -4.01 18.38
N ASP A 109 1.33 -2.72 18.38
CA ASP A 109 0.64 -2.10 19.51
C ASP A 109 -0.80 -2.64 19.55
N LEU A 110 -1.08 -3.44 20.57
CA LEU A 110 -2.36 -4.12 20.74
C LEU A 110 -3.32 -3.30 21.62
N PRO A 111 -4.61 -3.20 21.25
CA PRO A 111 -5.56 -2.35 21.97
C PRO A 111 -6.03 -2.95 23.30
N LEU A 112 -6.15 -4.28 23.39
CA LEU A 112 -6.52 -4.96 24.64
C LEU A 112 -5.28 -5.51 25.35
N ASN A 113 -5.21 -5.22 26.65
CA ASN A 113 -4.24 -5.80 27.57
C ASN A 113 -4.95 -6.44 28.76
N ALA A 114 -4.27 -7.34 29.47
CA ALA A 114 -4.81 -7.94 30.70
C ALA A 114 -5.16 -6.89 31.76
N SER A 115 -4.47 -5.74 31.75
CA SER A 115 -4.73 -4.60 32.62
C SER A 115 -5.98 -3.78 32.25
N SER A 116 -6.62 -4.05 31.11
CA SER A 116 -7.86 -3.37 30.68
C SER A 116 -9.10 -3.87 31.41
N TRP A 117 -9.00 -4.93 32.21
CA TRP A 117 -10.10 -5.54 32.96
C TRP A 117 -9.98 -5.22 34.45
N SER A 118 -11.11 -4.95 35.11
CA SER A 118 -11.13 -4.69 36.55
C SER A 118 -11.00 -6.00 37.34
N GLU A 119 -10.33 -5.96 38.49
CA GLU A 119 -10.19 -7.13 39.37
C GLU A 119 -11.54 -7.67 39.86
N GLU A 120 -12.57 -6.83 39.87
CA GLU A 120 -13.93 -7.18 40.25
C GLU A 120 -14.66 -7.96 39.15
N ASP A 121 -14.45 -7.58 37.89
CA ASP A 121 -15.01 -8.28 36.74
C ASP A 121 -14.37 -9.67 36.56
N LEU A 122 -13.08 -9.80 36.88
CA LEU A 122 -12.35 -11.07 36.79
C LEU A 122 -12.79 -12.11 37.82
N LYS A 123 -13.50 -11.71 38.88
CA LYS A 123 -14.11 -12.65 39.84
C LYS A 123 -15.31 -13.39 39.24
N LYS A 124 -15.91 -12.87 38.16
CA LYS A 124 -17.02 -13.52 37.46
C LYS A 124 -16.46 -14.48 36.39
N PRO A 125 -16.82 -15.78 36.42
CA PRO A 125 -16.24 -16.78 35.50
C PRO A 125 -16.57 -16.49 34.03
N GLU A 126 -17.74 -15.93 33.74
CA GLU A 126 -18.17 -15.55 32.38
C GLU A 126 -17.27 -14.47 31.79
N LYS A 127 -16.99 -13.41 32.57
CA LYS A 127 -16.14 -12.28 32.14
C LYS A 127 -14.67 -12.70 31.98
N PHE A 128 -14.19 -13.59 32.85
CA PHE A 128 -12.86 -14.17 32.70
C PHE A 128 -12.74 -14.98 31.40
N TYR A 129 -13.76 -15.78 31.06
CA TYR A 129 -13.79 -16.52 29.81
C TYR A 129 -13.82 -15.57 28.59
N GLU A 130 -14.68 -14.55 28.61
CA GLU A 130 -14.72 -13.52 27.55
C GLU A 130 -13.35 -12.86 27.34
N MET A 131 -12.68 -12.45 28.43
CA MET A 131 -11.34 -11.85 28.35
C MET A 131 -10.35 -12.79 27.65
N THR A 132 -10.28 -14.05 28.06
CA THR A 132 -9.30 -15.00 27.51
C THR A 132 -9.55 -15.27 26.02
N VAL A 133 -10.82 -15.41 25.63
CA VAL A 133 -11.21 -15.56 24.22
C VAL A 133 -10.81 -14.32 23.40
N LEU A 134 -11.10 -13.12 23.90
CA LEU A 134 -10.78 -11.87 23.20
C LEU A 134 -9.27 -11.63 23.07
N LEU A 135 -8.50 -11.88 24.13
CA LEU A 135 -7.04 -11.76 24.10
C LEU A 135 -6.41 -12.78 23.16
N ASN A 136 -6.90 -14.02 23.14
CA ASN A 136 -6.41 -15.03 22.21
C ASN A 136 -6.77 -14.67 20.76
N ALA A 137 -8.01 -14.28 20.49
CA ALA A 137 -8.44 -13.84 19.17
C ALA A 137 -7.61 -12.64 18.67
N GLN A 138 -7.36 -11.66 19.54
CA GLN A 138 -6.51 -10.52 19.21
C GLN A 138 -5.08 -10.96 18.87
N ARG A 139 -4.52 -11.90 19.62
CA ARG A 139 -3.19 -12.46 19.36
C ARG A 139 -3.12 -13.19 18.02
N GLU A 140 -4.10 -14.04 17.72
CA GLU A 140 -4.16 -14.74 16.42
C GLU A 140 -4.27 -13.77 15.24
N ILE A 141 -5.03 -12.69 15.38
CA ILE A 141 -5.13 -11.64 14.36
C ILE A 141 -3.80 -10.90 14.23
N ALA A 142 -3.18 -10.55 15.36
CA ALA A 142 -1.90 -9.87 15.38
C ALA A 142 -0.80 -10.67 14.69
N ASP A 143 -0.73 -11.98 14.97
CA ASP A 143 0.24 -12.88 14.35
C ASP A 143 0.03 -12.96 12.83
N LYS A 144 -1.22 -13.11 12.35
CA LYS A 144 -1.53 -13.08 10.91
C LYS A 144 -1.17 -11.75 10.24
N ILE A 145 -1.38 -10.63 10.92
CA ILE A 145 -0.98 -9.31 10.42
C ILE A 145 0.55 -9.25 10.31
N LEU A 146 1.29 -9.68 11.34
CA LEU A 146 2.75 -9.67 11.33
C LEU A 146 3.33 -10.58 10.25
N ASP A 147 2.73 -11.76 10.05
CA ASP A 147 3.12 -12.69 8.99
C ASP A 147 2.88 -12.08 7.61
N SER A 148 1.71 -11.50 7.34
CA SER A 148 1.44 -10.83 6.07
C SER A 148 2.36 -9.63 5.81
N GLN A 149 2.72 -8.86 6.85
CA GLN A 149 3.69 -7.77 6.76
C GLN A 149 5.09 -8.28 6.43
N TRP A 150 5.51 -9.38 7.06
CA TRP A 150 6.78 -10.03 6.78
C TRP A 150 6.82 -10.54 5.34
N GLU A 151 5.81 -11.28 4.90
CA GLU A 151 5.72 -11.80 3.53
C GLU A 151 5.81 -10.68 2.50
N THR A 152 5.06 -9.59 2.71
CA THR A 152 5.08 -8.44 1.80
C THR A 152 6.46 -7.82 1.71
N LYS A 153 7.14 -7.65 2.85
CA LYS A 153 8.50 -7.11 2.89
C LYS A 153 9.49 -8.04 2.20
N TRP A 154 9.42 -9.33 2.48
CA TRP A 154 10.29 -10.33 1.88
C TRP A 154 10.12 -10.37 0.35
N ARG A 155 8.88 -10.36 -0.15
CA ARG A 155 8.60 -10.31 -1.61
C ARG A 155 9.18 -9.04 -2.24
N GLN A 156 9.09 -7.89 -1.58
CA GLN A 156 9.70 -6.64 -2.05
C GLN A 156 11.23 -6.73 -2.10
N GLU A 157 11.85 -7.27 -1.06
CA GLU A 157 13.31 -7.45 -1.00
C GLU A 157 13.79 -8.44 -2.06
N LYS A 158 13.09 -9.56 -2.24
CA LYS A 158 13.41 -10.55 -3.26
C LYS A 158 13.28 -9.99 -4.68
N LEU A 159 12.25 -9.17 -4.93
CA LEU A 159 12.09 -8.47 -6.19
C LEU A 159 13.27 -7.53 -6.47
N ASN A 160 13.70 -6.77 -5.48
CA ASN A 160 14.84 -5.86 -5.63
C ASN A 160 16.14 -6.64 -5.89
N GLU A 161 16.36 -7.75 -5.18
CA GLU A 161 17.50 -8.63 -5.41
C GLU A 161 17.52 -9.18 -6.85
N MET A 162 16.39 -9.72 -7.33
CA MET A 162 16.28 -10.22 -8.71
C MET A 162 16.49 -9.11 -9.74
N LEU A 163 15.98 -7.89 -9.49
CA LEU A 163 16.22 -6.74 -10.36
C LEU A 163 17.71 -6.39 -10.42
N GLU A 164 18.39 -6.36 -9.28
CA GLU A 164 19.84 -6.11 -9.24
C GLU A 164 20.62 -7.19 -9.99
N GLU A 165 20.30 -8.46 -9.79
CA GLU A 165 20.93 -9.59 -10.51
C GLU A 165 20.78 -9.45 -12.02
N LYS A 166 19.58 -9.08 -12.50
CA LYS A 166 19.34 -8.87 -13.95
C LYS A 166 20.07 -7.64 -14.49
N VAL A 167 20.26 -6.61 -13.69
CA VAL A 167 20.91 -5.35 -14.12
C VAL A 167 22.44 -5.41 -14.04
N ARG A 168 23.01 -6.14 -13.07
CA ARG A 168 24.46 -6.35 -12.89
C ARG A 168 25.23 -6.68 -14.18
N PRO A 169 24.82 -7.63 -15.04
CA PRO A 169 25.55 -7.93 -16.27
C PRO A 169 25.57 -6.73 -17.23
N TYR A 170 24.49 -5.95 -17.30
CA TYR A 170 24.47 -4.74 -18.12
C TYR A 170 25.45 -3.70 -17.57
N ILE A 171 25.49 -3.46 -16.25
CA ILE A 171 26.43 -2.50 -15.65
C ILE A 171 27.90 -2.91 -15.89
N GLN A 172 28.23 -4.20 -15.73
CA GLN A 172 29.59 -4.71 -15.95
C GLN A 172 30.03 -4.57 -17.42
N ASN A 173 29.11 -4.82 -18.36
CA ASN A 173 29.34 -4.65 -19.80
C ASN A 173 29.39 -3.17 -20.25
N ILE A 174 28.89 -2.22 -19.43
CA ILE A 174 28.75 -0.79 -19.75
C ILE A 174 29.90 0.06 -19.17
N SER A 175 30.91 -0.55 -18.55
CA SER A 175 32.09 0.12 -17.98
C SER A 175 32.94 0.99 -18.95
N ASN A 176 32.52 1.15 -20.22
CA ASN A 176 33.10 2.04 -21.22
C ASN A 176 32.21 3.23 -21.67
N GLY A 177 30.99 3.44 -21.12
CA GLY A 177 30.10 4.50 -21.61
C GLY A 177 29.15 5.06 -20.55
N ALA A 178 29.27 6.35 -20.25
CA ALA A 178 28.59 7.09 -19.21
C ALA A 178 27.04 7.07 -19.33
N LEU A 179 26.35 6.35 -18.43
CA LEU A 179 24.91 6.49 -18.20
C LEU A 179 24.53 6.35 -16.70
N PRO A 180 23.39 6.94 -16.26
CA PRO A 180 23.05 7.10 -14.85
C PRO A 180 22.65 5.78 -14.17
N ARG A 181 22.90 5.71 -12.85
CA ARG A 181 22.65 4.55 -11.96
C ARG A 181 21.19 4.05 -12.03
N PRO A 182 20.95 2.74 -11.84
CA PRO A 182 19.59 2.18 -11.88
C PRO A 182 18.70 2.79 -10.78
N ILE A 183 17.44 3.01 -11.14
CA ILE A 183 16.40 3.48 -10.22
C ILE A 183 16.02 2.30 -9.32
N LEU A 184 16.73 2.15 -8.21
CA LEU A 184 16.34 1.23 -7.15
C LEU A 184 15.03 1.72 -6.53
N ILE A 185 14.10 0.81 -6.27
CA ILE A 185 12.88 1.12 -5.54
C ILE A 185 13.32 1.39 -4.10
N GLN A 186 13.43 2.66 -3.74
CA GLN A 186 13.63 3.05 -2.35
C GLN A 186 12.46 2.49 -1.54
N SER A 187 12.78 1.56 -0.62
CA SER A 187 11.83 1.14 0.41
C SER A 187 11.36 2.40 1.13
N GLN A 188 10.04 2.56 1.27
CA GLN A 188 9.40 3.69 1.97
C GLN A 188 9.67 3.74 3.48
N LYS A 189 10.78 3.18 3.94
CA LYS A 189 11.25 3.24 5.33
C LYS A 189 12.65 3.87 5.38
N GLN A 190 12.74 5.19 5.19
CA GLN A 190 13.77 6.05 5.85
C GLN A 190 13.62 7.54 5.49
N ASP A 191 12.45 8.13 5.74
CA ASP A 191 12.33 9.60 5.90
C ASP A 191 11.71 9.92 7.26
N LYS A 192 12.30 9.38 8.33
CA LYS A 192 12.30 10.05 9.63
C LYS A 192 13.63 10.78 9.79
N LYS A 193 13.81 11.87 9.04
CA LYS A 193 14.86 12.84 9.35
C LYS A 193 14.62 13.35 10.77
N ARG A 194 15.52 12.96 11.67
CA ARG A 194 15.69 13.54 13.01
C ARG A 194 15.64 15.07 12.88
N ARG A 195 14.59 15.70 13.38
CA ARG A 195 14.58 17.15 13.64
C ARG A 195 15.63 17.41 14.72
N GLN A 196 16.86 17.71 14.30
CA GLN A 196 17.85 18.34 15.17
C GLN A 196 17.28 19.69 15.61
N ARG A 197 16.85 19.76 16.87
CA ARG A 197 16.60 21.02 17.57
C ARG A 197 17.92 21.79 17.61
N ARG A 198 18.08 22.76 16.71
CA ARG A 198 19.07 23.83 16.86
C ARG A 198 18.55 24.79 17.94
N TRP A 199 19.09 24.65 19.15
CA TRP A 199 19.16 25.75 20.11
C TRP A 199 19.97 26.88 19.47
N TRP A 200 19.33 28.03 19.28
CA TRP A 200 20.04 29.29 19.08
C TRP A 200 20.00 30.03 20.41
N PHE A 201 21.17 30.18 21.02
CA PHE A 201 21.44 31.25 21.95
C PHE A 201 21.51 32.56 21.14
N PHE A 202 20.71 33.55 21.51
CA PHE A 202 21.05 34.97 21.64
C PHE A 202 19.85 35.70 22.25
#